data_AF-F0FA04-F1
#
_entry.id   AF-F0FA04-F1
#
_cell.length_a   1.000
_cell.length_b   1.000
_cell.length_c   1.000
_cell.angle_alpha   90.00
_cell.angle_beta   90.00
_cell.angle_gamma   90.00
#
_symmetry.space_group_name_H-M   'P 1'
#
loop_
_entity.id
_entity.type
_entity.pdbx_description
1 polymer ?
#
loop_
_entity_poly.entity_id
_entity_poly.type
_entity_poly.pdbx_seq_one_letter_code
_entity_poly.pdbx_strand_id
1 'polypeptide(L)'
;MKKLAIYTTSNGFTYDALGNVVTKQTANLKKEGKTINYEYDYGRLTAINYPDHPENNVKYHYGGINSSYNRIGRLMLREDGSGAIEYYYGKMGEVLKTVRTLIVPNQAVATYVTQWKYDSHNRLLEMIYPDEEKVTLSLPQHPFSPLFACAG
;
A
#
# COMPACT_ATOMS: atom_id res chain seq x y z
N MET A 1 -22.09 -9.28 6.29
CA MET A 1 -22.52 -10.54 5.64
C MET A 1 -21.25 -11.29 5.25
N LYS A 2 -21.11 -12.59 5.58
CA LYS A 2 -19.95 -13.37 5.11
C LYS A 2 -20.03 -13.48 3.58
N LYS A 3 -19.02 -12.98 2.86
CA LYS A 3 -18.93 -13.18 1.40
C LYS A 3 -18.73 -14.68 1.14
N LEU A 4 -19.57 -15.25 0.29
CA LEU A 4 -19.49 -16.66 -0.09
C LEU A 4 -18.34 -16.85 -1.08
N ALA A 5 -17.47 -17.81 -0.82
CA ALA A 5 -16.48 -18.25 -1.80
C ALA A 5 -17.17 -19.00 -2.95
N ILE A 6 -16.79 -18.70 -4.18
CA ILE A 6 -17.41 -19.24 -5.40
C ILE A 6 -16.45 -20.16 -6.16
N TYR A 7 -15.14 -19.96 -6.04
CA TYR A 7 -14.15 -20.87 -6.60
C TYR A 7 -12.93 -21.05 -5.68
N THR A 8 -12.32 -22.23 -5.76
CA THR A 8 -11.15 -22.63 -4.98
C THR A 8 -10.04 -23.07 -5.92
N THR A 9 -8.82 -22.61 -5.68
CA THR A 9 -7.63 -23.02 -6.45
C THR A 9 -6.91 -24.19 -5.77
N SER A 10 -6.12 -24.94 -6.54
CA SER A 10 -5.26 -26.02 -6.03
C SER A 10 -4.27 -25.54 -4.97
N ASN A 11 -3.88 -24.26 -5.02
CA ASN A 11 -2.96 -23.63 -4.08
C ASN A 11 -3.65 -23.13 -2.79
N GLY A 12 -4.91 -23.50 -2.54
CA GLY A 12 -5.61 -23.25 -1.29
C GLY A 12 -6.21 -21.84 -1.14
N PHE A 13 -6.38 -21.09 -2.24
CA PHE A 13 -7.07 -19.81 -2.22
C PHE A 13 -8.53 -19.99 -2.59
N THR A 14 -9.40 -19.22 -1.95
CA THR A 14 -10.80 -19.10 -2.34
C THR A 14 -11.14 -17.66 -2.70
N TYR A 15 -12.15 -17.48 -3.54
CA TYR A 15 -12.47 -16.18 -4.12
C TYR A 15 -13.98 -15.92 -4.19
N ASP A 16 -14.38 -14.65 -4.13
CA ASP A 16 -15.76 -14.22 -4.33
C ASP A 16 -16.15 -14.06 -5.82
N ALA A 17 -17.40 -13.69 -6.10
CA ALA A 17 -17.91 -13.45 -7.46
C ALA A 17 -17.14 -12.39 -8.25
N LEU A 18 -16.49 -11.47 -7.54
CA LEU A 18 -15.77 -10.34 -8.12
C LEU A 18 -14.28 -10.65 -8.30
N GLY A 19 -13.85 -11.88 -7.98
CA GLY A 19 -12.46 -12.32 -8.06
C GLY A 19 -11.58 -11.85 -6.90
N ASN A 20 -12.16 -11.37 -5.80
CA ASN A 20 -11.39 -11.04 -4.61
C ASN A 20 -11.06 -12.31 -3.82
N VAL A 21 -9.82 -12.44 -3.34
CA VAL A 21 -9.44 -13.53 -2.43
C VAL A 21 -10.23 -13.39 -1.13
N VAL A 22 -10.96 -14.42 -0.70
CA VAL A 22 -11.72 -14.43 0.57
C VAL A 22 -10.97 -15.20 1.64
N THR A 23 -10.38 -16.34 1.30
CA THR A 23 -9.54 -17.11 2.23
C THR A 23 -8.28 -17.65 1.57
N LYS A 24 -7.25 -17.87 2.40
CA LYS A 24 -6.05 -18.62 2.05
C LYS A 24 -5.84 -19.73 3.08
N GLN A 25 -5.64 -20.94 2.60
CA GLN A 25 -5.33 -22.10 3.41
C GLN A 25 -3.94 -22.65 3.06
N THR A 26 -3.03 -22.61 4.02
CA THR A 26 -1.69 -23.23 3.89
C THR A 26 -1.74 -24.70 4.30
N ALA A 27 -0.68 -25.46 3.98
CA ALA A 27 -0.60 -26.87 4.38
C ALA A 27 -0.70 -27.07 5.90
N ASN A 28 -0.12 -26.17 6.71
CA ASN A 28 -0.20 -26.23 8.17
C ASN A 28 -1.62 -25.93 8.66
N LEU A 29 -2.22 -24.83 8.19
CA LEU A 29 -3.58 -24.44 8.56
C LEU A 29 -4.63 -25.46 8.13
N LYS A 30 -4.42 -26.14 6.99
CA LYS A 30 -5.31 -27.19 6.49
C LYS A 30 -5.41 -28.37 7.45
N LYS A 31 -4.31 -28.78 8.09
CA LYS A 31 -4.31 -29.86 9.09
C LYS A 31 -5.19 -29.55 10.29
N GLU A 32 -5.34 -28.26 10.59
CA GLU A 32 -6.11 -27.75 11.73
C GLU A 32 -7.51 -27.24 11.34
N GLY A 33 -7.90 -27.34 10.06
CA GLY A 33 -9.18 -26.81 9.57
C GLY A 33 -9.29 -25.28 9.61
N LYS A 34 -8.16 -24.57 9.72
CA LYS A 34 -8.09 -23.11 9.82
C LYS A 34 -7.81 -22.45 8.47
N THR A 35 -8.08 -21.15 8.38
CA THR A 35 -7.82 -20.33 7.18
C THR A 35 -7.46 -18.89 7.57
N ILE A 36 -6.64 -18.24 6.73
CA ILE A 36 -6.43 -16.79 6.77
C ILE A 36 -7.62 -16.16 6.03
N ASN A 37 -8.26 -15.16 6.64
CA ASN A 37 -9.43 -14.49 6.07
C ASN A 37 -9.10 -13.09 5.57
N TYR A 38 -9.71 -12.71 4.45
CA TYR A 38 -9.57 -11.41 3.83
C TYR A 38 -10.92 -10.70 3.82
N GLU A 39 -10.95 -9.48 4.33
CA GLU A 39 -12.17 -8.68 4.44
C GLU A 39 -12.12 -7.48 3.50
N TYR A 40 -13.29 -7.09 2.98
CA TYR A 40 -13.37 -6.01 1.99
C TYR A 40 -14.56 -5.10 2.25
N ASP A 41 -14.37 -3.83 1.88
CA ASP A 41 -15.41 -2.82 1.79
C ASP A 41 -15.45 -2.26 0.35
N TYR A 42 -16.54 -2.53 -0.38
CA TYR A 42 -16.73 -2.18 -1.80
C TYR A 42 -15.51 -2.50 -2.70
N GLY A 43 -14.93 -3.70 -2.52
CA GLY A 43 -13.78 -4.17 -3.32
C GLY A 43 -12.41 -3.70 -2.81
N ARG A 44 -12.37 -2.88 -1.76
CA ARG A 44 -11.12 -2.48 -1.10
C ARG A 44 -10.83 -3.43 0.04
N LEU A 45 -9.61 -3.96 0.11
CA LEU A 45 -9.18 -4.84 1.20
C LEU A 45 -9.08 -4.02 2.51
N THR A 46 -9.82 -4.42 3.55
CA THR A 46 -9.84 -3.73 4.85
C THR A 46 -9.12 -4.48 5.94
N ALA A 47 -9.09 -5.82 5.88
CA ALA A 47 -8.37 -6.62 6.86
C ALA A 47 -7.82 -7.93 6.30
N ILE A 48 -6.72 -8.39 6.88
CA ILE A 48 -6.22 -9.77 6.76
C ILE A 48 -6.11 -10.32 8.17
N ASN A 49 -6.84 -11.42 8.43
CA ASN A 49 -6.92 -12.04 9.75
C ASN A 49 -6.22 -13.40 9.75
N TYR A 50 -5.17 -13.52 10.57
CA TYR A 50 -4.41 -14.73 10.80
C TYR A 50 -4.97 -15.46 12.03
N PRO A 51 -5.47 -16.69 11.89
CA PRO A 51 -6.17 -17.39 12.98
C PRO A 51 -5.26 -17.77 14.15
N ASP A 52 -4.00 -18.11 13.87
CA ASP A 52 -3.03 -18.55 14.89
C ASP A 52 -2.18 -17.41 15.44
N HIS A 53 -2.11 -16.31 14.70
CA HIS A 53 -1.25 -15.17 15.00
C HIS A 53 -2.02 -13.85 14.85
N PRO A 54 -3.07 -13.62 15.65
CA PRO A 54 -3.89 -12.41 15.56
C PRO A 54 -3.08 -11.12 15.79
N GLU A 55 -1.94 -11.20 16.47
CA GLU A 55 -0.96 -10.11 16.61
C GLU A 55 -0.40 -9.64 15.27
N ASN A 56 -0.40 -10.50 14.25
CA ASN A 56 0.05 -10.19 12.90
C ASN A 56 -1.08 -9.76 11.95
N ASN A 57 -2.30 -9.58 12.46
CA ASN A 57 -3.43 -9.10 11.66
C ASN A 57 -3.09 -7.77 11.01
N VAL A 58 -3.52 -7.62 9.76
CA VAL A 58 -3.31 -6.39 8.99
C VAL A 58 -4.62 -5.64 8.88
N LYS A 59 -4.60 -4.33 9.13
CA LYS A 59 -5.74 -3.44 8.93
C LYS A 59 -5.39 -2.35 7.94
N TYR A 60 -6.32 -2.04 7.05
CA TYR A 60 -6.17 -1.01 6.03
C TYR A 60 -7.26 0.04 6.23
N HIS A 61 -6.84 1.30 6.34
CA HIS A 61 -7.72 2.43 6.51
C HIS A 61 -7.62 3.32 5.28
N TYR A 62 -8.78 3.67 4.72
CA TYR A 62 -8.88 4.54 3.54
C TYR A 62 -9.41 5.91 3.94
N GLY A 63 -8.92 6.97 3.30
CA GLY A 63 -9.37 8.32 3.60
C GLY A 63 -10.83 8.54 3.23
N GLY A 64 -11.57 9.17 4.14
CA GLY A 64 -12.95 9.61 3.93
C GLY A 64 -13.04 10.96 3.21
N ILE A 65 -14.25 11.50 3.04
CA ILE A 65 -14.52 12.75 2.31
C ILE A 65 -13.78 13.98 2.87
N ASN A 66 -13.42 13.97 4.15
CA ASN A 66 -12.73 15.07 4.83
C ASN A 66 -11.22 14.85 4.97
N SER A 67 -10.65 13.84 4.30
CA SER A 67 -9.23 13.52 4.42
C SER A 67 -8.34 14.52 3.68
N SER A 68 -7.28 14.96 4.35
CA SER A 68 -6.22 15.82 3.80
C SER A 68 -5.16 15.02 3.01
N TYR A 69 -4.14 15.71 2.47
CA TYR A 69 -2.99 15.10 1.78
C TYR A 69 -3.37 14.19 0.60
N ASN A 70 -4.43 14.58 -0.11
CA ASN A 70 -5.00 13.84 -1.24
C ASN A 70 -5.33 12.36 -0.89
N ARG A 71 -5.81 12.10 0.33
CA ARG A 71 -6.10 10.73 0.82
C ARG A 71 -7.55 10.27 0.59
N ILE A 72 -8.46 11.12 0.12
CA ILE A 72 -9.86 10.74 -0.12
C ILE A 72 -9.90 9.51 -1.05
N GLY A 73 -10.50 8.41 -0.57
CA GLY A 73 -10.59 7.14 -1.28
C GLY A 73 -9.29 6.33 -1.38
N ARG A 74 -8.14 6.87 -0.94
CA ARG A 74 -6.82 6.22 -1.01
C ARG A 74 -6.43 5.61 0.34
N LEU A 75 -5.54 4.62 0.32
CA LEU A 75 -5.01 4.00 1.54
C LEU A 75 -4.25 5.06 2.35
N MET A 76 -4.71 5.41 3.54
CA MET A 76 -4.05 6.41 4.38
C MET A 76 -3.15 5.80 5.45
N LEU A 77 -3.52 4.63 5.96
CA LEU A 77 -2.86 3.95 7.06
C LEU A 77 -2.97 2.44 6.88
N ARG A 78 -1.85 1.73 7.06
CA ARG A 78 -1.82 0.28 7.22
C ARG A 78 -1.20 -0.07 8.56
N GLU A 79 -1.91 -0.88 9.34
CA GLU A 79 -1.40 -1.44 10.59
C GLU A 79 -1.09 -2.92 10.38
N ASP A 80 0.03 -3.39 10.93
CA ASP A 80 0.45 -4.79 10.93
C ASP A 80 1.18 -5.12 12.25
N GLY A 81 1.55 -6.38 12.45
CA GLY A 81 2.16 -6.83 13.71
C GLY A 81 3.48 -6.15 14.09
N SER A 82 4.10 -5.40 13.18
CA SER A 82 5.32 -4.63 13.47
C SER A 82 5.08 -3.13 13.68
N GLY A 83 3.86 -2.63 13.52
CA GLY A 83 3.48 -1.23 13.76
C GLY A 83 2.58 -0.68 12.66
N ALA A 84 2.77 0.58 12.25
CA ALA A 84 1.94 1.21 11.22
C ALA A 84 2.72 1.95 10.11
N ILE A 85 2.11 2.10 8.92
CA ILE A 85 2.59 2.92 7.81
C ILE A 85 1.50 3.90 7.42
N GLU A 86 1.82 5.19 7.44
CA GLU A 86 0.99 6.22 6.85
C GLU A 86 1.47 6.61 5.46
N TYR A 87 0.53 6.92 4.56
CA TYR A 87 0.81 7.31 3.18
C TYR A 87 0.30 8.73 2.91
N TYR A 88 1.11 9.57 2.28
CA TYR A 88 0.77 10.94 1.92
C TYR A 88 0.91 11.11 0.42
N TYR A 89 -0.09 11.70 -0.22
CA TYR A 89 -0.17 11.75 -1.67
C TYR A 89 -0.06 13.18 -2.21
N GLY A 90 0.58 13.31 -3.36
CA GLY A 90 0.64 14.53 -4.15
C GLY A 90 -0.56 14.67 -5.08
N LYS A 91 -0.58 15.70 -5.91
CA LYS A 91 -1.77 16.08 -6.70
C LYS A 91 -2.11 15.07 -7.79
N MET A 92 -1.13 14.34 -8.32
CA MET A 92 -1.32 13.30 -9.34
C MET A 92 -1.63 11.92 -8.72
N GLY A 93 -1.67 11.82 -7.38
CA GLY A 93 -1.90 10.57 -6.65
C GLY A 93 -0.63 9.77 -6.38
N GLU A 94 0.53 10.33 -6.68
CA GLU A 94 1.86 9.83 -6.33
C GLU A 94 2.12 9.90 -4.83
N VAL A 95 2.94 8.99 -4.30
CA VAL A 95 3.29 8.98 -2.87
C VAL A 95 4.43 9.96 -2.62
N LEU A 96 4.16 11.05 -1.90
CA LEU A 96 5.19 12.05 -1.56
C LEU A 96 5.92 11.73 -0.27
N LYS A 97 5.27 11.03 0.66
CA LYS A 97 5.82 10.71 1.96
C LYS A 97 5.17 9.45 2.53
N THR A 98 5.98 8.62 3.15
CA THR A 98 5.51 7.58 4.06
C THR A 98 6.11 7.78 5.43
N VAL A 99 5.30 7.54 6.46
CA VAL A 99 5.75 7.54 7.86
C VAL A 99 5.56 6.13 8.39
N ARG A 100 6.66 5.40 8.60
CA ARG A 100 6.66 4.05 9.17
C ARG A 100 6.95 4.15 10.65
N THR A 101 6.01 3.76 11.49
CA THR A 101 6.25 3.51 12.92
C THR A 101 6.48 2.01 13.11
N LEU A 102 7.63 1.65 13.66
CA LEU A 102 7.95 0.29 14.10
C LEU A 102 7.85 0.20 15.62
N ILE A 103 7.15 -0.82 16.11
CA ILE A 103 6.99 -1.12 17.53
C ILE A 103 7.74 -2.41 17.81
N VAL A 104 8.81 -2.32 18.61
CA VAL A 104 9.51 -3.49 19.14
C VAL A 104 9.01 -3.73 20.56
N PRO A 105 8.25 -4.82 20.82
CA PRO A 105 7.66 -5.07 22.12
C PRO A 105 8.71 -5.01 23.24
N ASN A 106 8.38 -4.29 24.31
CA ASN A 106 9.23 -4.12 25.50
C ASN A 106 10.60 -3.48 25.26
N GLN A 107 10.81 -2.83 24.10
CA GLN A 107 12.11 -2.24 23.78
C GLN A 107 11.99 -0.78 23.32
N ALA A 108 11.40 -0.52 22.15
CA ALA A 108 11.40 0.82 21.57
C ALA A 108 10.27 1.00 20.55
N VAL A 109 9.93 2.28 20.33
CA VAL A 109 9.15 2.73 19.18
C VAL A 109 10.06 3.60 18.33
N ALA A 110 10.16 3.28 17.04
CA ALA A 110 10.98 4.02 16.09
C ALA A 110 10.14 4.51 14.91
N THR A 111 10.36 5.75 14.47
CA THR A 111 9.64 6.35 13.35
C THR A 111 10.61 6.67 12.23
N TYR A 112 10.30 6.19 11.03
CA TYR A 112 11.09 6.35 9.83
C TYR A 112 10.27 7.09 8.78
N VAL A 113 10.80 8.19 8.27
CA VAL A 113 10.14 8.99 7.24
C VAL A 113 10.91 8.82 5.94
N THR A 114 10.21 8.43 4.88
CA THR A 114 10.77 8.40 3.52
C THR A 114 9.96 9.35 2.66
N GLN A 115 10.64 10.14 1.85
CA GLN A 115 10.01 11.15 1.00
C GLN A 115 10.45 10.99 -0.45
N TRP A 116 9.57 11.37 -1.36
CA TRP A 116 9.81 11.34 -2.79
C TRP A 116 9.43 12.69 -3.41
N LYS A 117 10.23 13.13 -4.38
CA LYS A 117 9.92 14.28 -5.24
C LYS A 117 9.77 13.82 -6.67
N TYR A 118 8.77 14.36 -7.35
CA TYR A 118 8.45 14.04 -8.73
C TYR A 118 8.45 15.30 -9.59
N ASP A 119 8.67 15.11 -10.89
CA ASP A 119 8.43 16.17 -11.87
C ASP A 119 6.94 16.26 -12.26
N SER A 120 6.63 17.18 -13.17
CA SER A 120 5.27 17.39 -13.69
C SER A 120 4.71 16.23 -14.52
N HIS A 121 5.54 15.23 -14.86
CA HIS A 121 5.16 14.03 -15.60
C HIS A 121 5.09 12.80 -14.68
N ASN A 122 5.07 13.01 -13.36
CA ASN A 122 5.05 11.96 -12.35
C ASN A 122 6.27 11.02 -12.41
N ARG A 123 7.42 11.54 -12.85
CA ARG A 123 8.69 10.79 -12.84
C ARG A 123 9.47 11.13 -11.58
N LEU A 124 10.05 10.12 -10.95
CA LEU A 124 10.80 10.27 -9.70
C LEU A 124 12.11 11.04 -9.93
N LEU A 125 12.32 12.11 -9.15
CA LEU A 125 13.51 12.97 -9.19
C LEU A 125 14.43 12.76 -7.99
N GLU A 126 13.86 12.58 -6.79
CA GLU A 126 14.64 12.48 -5.55
C GLU A 126 13.93 11.54 -4.56
N MET A 127 14.72 10.72 -3.87
CA MET A 127 14.32 9.95 -2.69
C MET A 127 15.10 10.45 -1.47
N ILE A 128 14.41 10.70 -0.36
CA ILE A 128 15.01 11.09 0.92
C ILE A 128 14.72 9.97 1.91
N TYR A 129 15.78 9.31 2.39
CA TYR A 129 15.70 8.22 3.37
C TYR A 129 15.57 8.75 4.81
N PRO A 130 15.21 7.88 5.78
CA PRO A 130 14.99 8.29 7.16
C PRO A 130 16.22 8.90 7.86
N ASP A 131 17.43 8.60 7.37
CA ASP A 131 18.71 9.15 7.81
C ASP A 131 19.12 10.42 7.05
N GLU A 132 18.19 10.99 6.28
CA GLU A 132 18.35 12.16 5.42
C GLU A 132 19.25 11.93 4.19
N GLU A 133 19.67 10.70 3.91
CA GLU A 133 20.38 10.37 2.67
C GLU A 133 19.49 10.68 1.46
N LYS A 134 20.06 11.34 0.45
CA LYS A 134 19.36 11.75 -0.77
C LYS A 134 19.89 10.99 -1.98
N VAL A 135 18.98 10.34 -2.68
CA VAL A 135 19.26 9.74 -3.99
C VAL A 135 18.54 10.54 -5.06
N THR A 136 19.32 11.23 -5.90
CA THR A 136 18.81 12.04 -7.01
C THR A 136 18.93 11.27 -8.32
N LEU A 137 17.84 11.23 -9.08
CA LEU A 137 17.76 10.58 -10.38
C LEU A 137 17.85 11.64 -11.48
N SER A 138 18.88 11.55 -12.32
CA SER A 138 19.01 12.35 -13.53
C SER A 138 18.35 11.61 -14.70
N LEU A 139 17.25 12.15 -15.20
CA LEU A 139 16.64 11.67 -16.44
C LEU A 139 17.20 12.44 -17.64
N PRO A 140 17.52 11.77 -18.76
CA PRO A 140 17.89 12.47 -19.99
C PRO A 140 16.77 13.45 -20.37
N GLN A 141 17.11 14.73 -20.48
CA GLN A 141 16.23 15.70 -21.11
C GLN A 141 16.25 15.39 -22.60
N HIS A 142 15.13 14.91 -23.16
CA HIS A 142 15.01 14.91 -24.61
C HIS A 142 15.00 16.37 -25.06
N PRO A 143 15.94 16.81 -25.91
CA PRO A 143 15.84 18.14 -26.49
C PRO A 143 14.57 18.16 -27.34
N PHE A 144 13.60 18.98 -26.93
CA PHE A 144 12.53 19.38 -27.84
C PHE A 144 13.21 20.18 -28.96
N SER A 145 13.49 19.54 -30.08
CA SER A 145 13.86 20.25 -31.31
C SER A 145 12.66 21.08 -31.75
N PRO A 146 12.73 22.42 -31.76
CA PRO A 146 11.68 23.20 -32.40
C PRO A 146 11.87 23.09 -33.91
N LEU A 147 11.23 22.11 -34.54
CA LEU A 147 10.98 22.19 -35.97
C LEU A 147 9.83 23.18 -36.18
N PHE A 148 10.01 24.08 -37.15
CA PHE A 148 9.12 25.13 -37.64
C PHE A 148 9.21 26.51 -36.95
N ALA A 149 10.29 27.23 -37.27
CA ALA A 149 10.15 28.65 -37.58
C ALA A 149 9.87 28.75 -39.10
N CYS A 150 8.62 29.05 -39.46
CA CYS A 150 8.28 29.42 -40.83
C CYS A 150 8.97 30.73 -41.19
N ALA A 151 9.74 30.73 -42.28
CA ALA A 151 10.25 31.93 -42.91
C ALA A 151 9.08 32.78 -43.46
N GLY A 152 9.14 34.08 -43.20
CA GLY A 152 8.38 35.14 -43.86
C GLY A 152 9.34 36.25 -44.25
#